data_AF-A0A7Z2PVN0-F1
#
_entry.id   AF-A0A7Z2PVN0-F1
#
_cell.length_a   1.000
_cell.length_b   1.000
_cell.length_c   1.000
_cell.angle_alpha   90.00
_cell.angle_beta   90.00
_cell.angle_gamma   90.00
#
_symmetry.space_group_name_H-M   'P 1'
#
loop_
_entity.id
_entity.type
_entity.pdbx_description
1 polymer ?
#
loop_
_entity_poly.entity_id
_entity_poly.type
_entity_poly.pdbx_seq_one_letter_code
_entity_poly.pdbx_strand_id
1 'polypeptide(L)'
;MANQKTVVANDATKPSCGPKATRVSDEKRFISDERRVQDALEDDEVREVLRAFHEREASDAGVVGQGGRVDERQPAPSALEGASSVGGNIPCSKKGSCSMTEEVRSYSLPDELEPDLSRVHAYWNGLKRGANDVPFWDDVKFSLRSRLARQSMLIDVLETPLRFRFDLIGADLTEWYGGTIGNKFLGEIDLHAPFDELTLQCQATIEGGAPTYYYQTTSRKGDTEHPAGYTRLLLPLWGNGRIEMLLGSIVFDKAARKNSG
;
A
#
# COMPACT_ATOMS: atom_id res chain seq x y z
N MET A 1 -29.59 45.49 -53.37
CA MET A 1 -28.85 46.75 -53.58
C MET A 1 -29.02 47.61 -52.32
N ALA A 2 -27.97 48.36 -51.94
CA ALA A 2 -27.79 49.20 -50.73
C ALA A 2 -27.39 48.40 -49.46
N ASN A 3 -26.10 48.28 -49.11
CA ASN A 3 -25.20 49.25 -48.46
C ASN A 3 -25.75 49.85 -47.15
N GLN A 4 -25.14 49.47 -46.03
CA GLN A 4 -24.70 50.45 -45.03
C GLN A 4 -23.53 49.91 -44.19
N LYS A 5 -22.53 50.77 -44.11
CA LYS A 5 -21.18 50.63 -43.57
C LYS A 5 -21.15 51.51 -42.33
N THR A 6 -20.81 50.96 -41.18
CA THR A 6 -20.58 51.77 -39.97
C THR A 6 -19.19 51.47 -39.43
N VAL A 7 -18.37 52.52 -39.50
CA VAL A 7 -17.04 52.65 -38.93
C VAL A 7 -17.22 53.11 -37.49
N VAL A 8 -16.61 52.40 -36.53
CA VAL A 8 -16.33 52.96 -35.21
C VAL A 8 -14.85 52.77 -34.94
N ALA A 9 -14.14 53.90 -35.00
CA ALA A 9 -12.80 54.08 -34.47
C ALA A 9 -12.91 54.41 -32.98
N ASN A 10 -11.99 53.89 -32.18
CA ASN A 10 -11.58 54.32 -30.83
C ASN A 10 -10.44 53.36 -30.44
N ASP A 11 -9.36 53.70 -29.76
CA ASP A 11 -8.74 54.95 -29.36
C ASP A 11 -7.31 54.53 -28.95
N ALA A 12 -6.31 55.36 -29.25
CA ALA A 12 -4.91 55.01 -29.13
C ALA A 12 -4.42 55.21 -27.69
N THR A 13 -4.38 54.13 -26.90
CA THR A 13 -3.70 54.12 -25.60
C THR A 13 -2.24 53.72 -25.77
N LYS A 14 -1.33 54.67 -25.53
CA LYS A 14 0.13 54.49 -25.50
C LYS A 14 0.56 53.47 -24.44
N PRO A 15 1.52 52.56 -24.74
CA PRO A 15 2.18 51.77 -23.71
C PRO A 15 3.22 52.61 -22.96
N SER A 16 2.99 52.80 -21.67
CA SER A 16 3.96 53.37 -20.74
C SER A 16 5.06 52.36 -20.45
N CYS A 17 6.31 52.79 -20.66
CA CYS A 17 7.53 52.07 -20.36
C CYS A 17 7.70 51.93 -18.84
N GLY A 18 7.51 50.72 -18.32
CA GLY A 18 7.84 50.33 -16.94
C GLY A 18 9.15 49.52 -16.90
N PRO A 19 9.93 49.60 -15.81
CA PRO A 19 11.24 48.96 -15.72
C PRO A 19 11.10 47.43 -15.72
N LYS A 20 11.84 46.79 -16.63
CA LYS A 20 12.06 45.34 -16.68
C LYS A 20 12.74 44.87 -15.39
N ALA A 21 11.95 44.31 -14.47
CA ALA A 21 12.48 43.45 -13.43
C ALA A 21 12.70 42.05 -14.03
N THR A 22 13.95 41.71 -14.25
CA THR A 22 14.42 40.38 -14.64
C THR A 22 14.12 39.39 -13.52
N ARG A 23 12.94 38.76 -13.56
CA ARG A 23 12.62 37.54 -12.78
C ARG A 23 12.75 36.33 -13.71
N VAL A 24 13.98 36.04 -14.08
CA VAL A 24 14.36 34.78 -14.74
C VAL A 24 15.52 34.24 -13.95
N SER A 25 15.24 33.32 -13.03
CA SER A 25 16.16 32.31 -12.47
C SER A 25 15.55 31.75 -11.18
N ASP A 26 14.69 30.74 -11.28
CA ASP A 26 14.49 29.80 -10.15
C ASP A 26 13.83 28.47 -10.57
N GLU A 27 13.19 28.42 -11.73
CA GLU A 27 12.58 27.17 -12.23
C GLU A 27 13.61 26.16 -12.80
N LYS A 28 14.84 26.61 -13.09
CA LYS A 28 15.92 25.73 -13.57
C LYS A 28 16.72 25.05 -12.44
N ARG A 29 16.48 25.38 -11.17
CA ARG A 29 17.17 24.72 -10.05
C ARG A 29 16.45 23.46 -9.56
N PHE A 30 15.14 23.35 -9.77
CA PHE A 30 14.36 22.18 -9.34
C PHE A 30 14.51 20.96 -10.27
N ILE A 31 14.67 21.15 -11.57
CA ILE A 31 14.82 20.03 -12.52
C ILE A 31 16.21 19.38 -12.45
N SER A 32 17.21 20.08 -11.89
CA SER A 32 18.58 19.57 -11.82
C SER A 32 18.87 18.68 -10.60
N ASP A 33 18.06 18.77 -9.53
CA ASP A 33 18.21 17.88 -8.36
C ASP A 33 17.53 16.52 -8.58
N GLU A 34 16.50 16.45 -9.43
CA GLU A 34 15.81 15.19 -9.73
C GLU A 34 16.65 14.22 -10.58
N ARG A 35 17.51 14.74 -11.48
CA ARG A 35 18.49 13.91 -12.21
C ARG A 35 19.64 13.40 -11.35
N ARG A 36 19.97 14.07 -10.23
CA ARG A 36 21.02 13.60 -9.31
C ARG A 36 20.57 12.46 -8.41
N VAL A 37 19.27 12.30 -8.19
CA VAL A 37 18.71 11.17 -7.43
C VAL A 37 18.63 9.91 -8.29
N GLN A 38 18.56 10.04 -9.62
CA GLN A 38 18.56 8.90 -10.54
C GLN A 38 19.94 8.25 -10.74
N ASP A 39 21.03 9.01 -10.73
CA ASP A 39 22.40 8.45 -10.84
C ASP A 39 22.90 7.78 -9.53
N ALA A 40 22.17 7.92 -8.41
CA ALA A 40 22.49 7.25 -7.14
C ALA A 40 21.67 5.95 -6.93
N LEU A 41 20.93 5.48 -7.94
CA LEU A 41 20.02 4.34 -7.86
C LEU A 41 20.58 3.04 -8.48
N GLU A 42 21.85 3.02 -8.88
CA GLU A 42 22.55 1.81 -9.36
C GLU A 42 23.52 1.25 -8.31
N ASP A 43 23.08 1.02 -7.08
CA ASP A 43 23.83 0.15 -6.15
C ASP A 43 23.45 -1.31 -6.46
N ASP A 44 24.26 -1.96 -7.30
CA ASP A 44 24.22 -3.42 -7.55
C ASP A 44 24.23 -4.24 -6.24
N GLU A 45 24.75 -3.67 -5.15
CA GLU A 45 24.73 -4.28 -3.81
C GLU A 45 23.32 -4.57 -3.28
N VAL A 46 22.33 -3.70 -3.51
CA VAL A 46 20.98 -3.92 -2.95
C VAL A 46 20.28 -5.07 -3.67
N ARG A 47 20.55 -5.23 -4.98
CA ARG A 47 20.04 -6.36 -5.76
C ARG A 47 20.71 -7.67 -5.37
N GLU A 48 22.01 -7.65 -5.06
CA GLU A 48 22.69 -8.82 -4.50
C GLU A 48 22.18 -9.20 -3.12
N VAL A 49 21.93 -8.23 -2.22
CA VAL A 49 21.41 -8.51 -0.88
C VAL A 49 20.01 -9.14 -0.95
N LEU A 50 19.12 -8.63 -1.80
CA LEU A 50 17.80 -9.22 -2.03
C LEU A 50 17.89 -10.62 -2.66
N ARG A 51 18.78 -10.84 -3.63
CA ARG A 51 19.00 -12.17 -4.23
C ARG A 51 19.57 -13.17 -3.21
N ALA A 52 20.57 -12.75 -2.43
CA ALA A 52 21.19 -13.58 -1.40
C ALA A 52 20.22 -13.94 -0.27
N PHE A 53 19.26 -13.06 0.03
CA PHE A 53 18.20 -13.34 1.00
C PHE A 53 17.27 -14.45 0.50
N HIS A 54 16.85 -14.40 -0.77
CA HIS A 54 16.03 -15.46 -1.37
C HIS A 54 16.78 -16.79 -1.54
N GLU A 55 18.08 -16.78 -1.87
CA GLU A 55 18.88 -18.01 -2.00
C GLU A 55 19.12 -18.72 -0.65
N ARG A 56 19.23 -17.96 0.45
CA ARG A 56 19.33 -18.53 1.80
C ARG A 56 18.05 -19.22 2.25
N GLU A 57 16.88 -18.65 1.96
CA GLU A 57 15.61 -19.29 2.31
C GLU A 57 15.34 -20.57 1.50
N ALA A 58 15.75 -20.62 0.23
CA ALA A 58 15.64 -21.82 -0.58
C ALA A 58 16.54 -22.96 -0.09
N SER A 59 17.66 -22.63 0.58
CA SER A 59 18.62 -23.61 1.09
C SER A 59 18.21 -24.21 2.44
N ASP A 60 17.43 -23.48 3.26
CA ASP A 60 17.04 -23.94 4.61
C ASP A 60 15.77 -24.81 4.62
N ALA A 61 14.98 -24.78 3.54
CA ALA A 61 13.81 -25.65 3.37
C ALA A 61 14.16 -27.10 2.97
N GLY A 62 15.44 -27.43 2.76
CA GLY A 62 15.90 -28.70 2.16
C GLY A 62 16.32 -29.82 3.13
N VAL A 63 16.33 -29.62 4.45
CA VAL A 63 16.84 -30.61 5.42
C VAL A 63 15.74 -31.13 6.34
N VAL A 64 14.77 -31.86 5.79
CA VAL A 64 14.02 -32.87 6.56
C VAL A 64 14.37 -34.24 6.01
N GLY A 65 15.54 -34.69 6.44
CA GLY A 65 16.06 -36.03 6.20
C GLY A 65 15.30 -37.07 7.01
N GLN A 66 14.80 -38.06 6.27
CA GLN A 66 14.37 -39.40 6.65
C GLN A 66 15.15 -40.02 7.83
N GLY A 67 14.44 -40.70 8.72
CA GLY A 67 15.04 -41.73 9.58
C GLY A 67 14.23 -42.07 10.82
N GLY A 68 13.36 -43.09 10.75
CA GLY A 68 12.68 -43.60 11.95
C GLY A 68 11.62 -44.67 11.69
N ARG A 69 12.06 -45.83 11.18
CA ARG A 69 11.26 -47.06 11.10
C ARG A 69 11.18 -47.68 12.49
N VAL A 70 9.99 -47.73 13.13
CA VAL A 70 9.74 -48.62 14.28
C VAL A 70 8.31 -49.16 14.25
N ASP A 71 8.27 -50.50 14.24
CA ASP A 71 7.22 -51.48 14.52
C ASP A 71 5.73 -51.12 14.55
N GLU A 72 5.07 -51.75 13.59
CA GLU A 72 3.65 -52.11 13.54
C GLU A 72 3.33 -53.19 14.58
N ARG A 73 2.61 -52.82 15.64
CA ARG A 73 1.83 -53.77 16.47
C ARG A 73 0.39 -53.29 16.56
N GLN A 74 -0.48 -53.94 15.80
CA GLN A 74 -1.92 -53.93 16.00
C GLN A 74 -2.30 -54.65 17.30
N PRO A 75 -3.21 -54.08 18.10
CA PRO A 75 -4.19 -54.86 18.84
C PRO A 75 -5.61 -54.64 18.28
N ALA A 76 -6.39 -55.72 18.34
CA ALA A 76 -7.72 -55.90 17.78
C ALA A 76 -8.79 -54.91 18.30
N PRO A 77 -9.87 -54.66 17.52
CA PRO A 77 -11.00 -53.86 17.96
C PRO A 77 -11.92 -54.66 18.88
N SER A 78 -12.06 -54.21 20.13
CA SER A 78 -13.14 -54.64 21.03
C SER A 78 -14.32 -53.67 20.88
N ALA A 79 -15.47 -54.25 20.59
CA ALA A 79 -16.78 -53.64 20.54
C ALA A 79 -17.21 -53.02 21.88
N LEU A 80 -18.13 -52.05 21.79
CA LEU A 80 -19.26 -51.73 22.70
C LEU A 80 -19.78 -50.36 22.23
N GLU A 81 -20.81 -50.32 21.38
CA GLU A 81 -22.22 -50.17 21.78
C GLU A 81 -22.43 -49.22 22.97
N GLY A 82 -23.08 -48.08 22.69
CA GLY A 82 -23.42 -47.07 23.69
C GLY A 82 -24.21 -45.92 23.08
N ALA A 83 -25.43 -46.21 22.65
CA ALA A 83 -26.43 -45.19 22.37
C ALA A 83 -26.72 -44.38 23.65
N SER A 84 -26.76 -43.05 23.56
CA SER A 84 -27.71 -42.29 24.37
C SER A 84 -27.95 -40.90 23.78
N SER A 85 -29.19 -40.75 23.33
CA SER A 85 -29.89 -39.51 23.04
C SER A 85 -30.14 -38.76 24.35
N VAL A 86 -29.67 -37.51 24.45
CA VAL A 86 -30.22 -36.53 25.39
C VAL A 86 -30.36 -35.19 24.68
N GLY A 87 -31.61 -34.83 24.41
CA GLY A 87 -32.01 -33.55 23.87
C GLY A 87 -31.72 -32.42 24.86
N GLY A 88 -31.04 -31.39 24.38
CA GLY A 88 -30.96 -30.08 25.01
C GLY A 88 -31.68 -29.07 24.13
N ASN A 89 -32.88 -28.65 24.57
CA ASN A 89 -33.61 -27.51 24.05
C ASN A 89 -32.72 -26.26 24.09
N ILE A 90 -32.28 -25.76 22.94
CA ILE A 90 -31.74 -24.41 22.84
C ILE A 90 -32.90 -23.47 22.51
N PRO A 91 -33.28 -22.53 23.39
CA PRO A 91 -34.31 -21.56 23.09
C PRO A 91 -33.87 -20.67 21.93
N CYS A 92 -34.71 -20.66 20.91
CA CYS A 92 -34.73 -19.76 19.77
C CYS A 92 -34.80 -18.30 20.26
N SER A 93 -33.66 -17.72 20.62
CA SER A 93 -33.53 -16.31 20.96
C SER A 93 -33.46 -15.50 19.67
N LYS A 94 -34.57 -14.84 19.38
CA LYS A 94 -34.71 -13.58 18.64
C LYS A 94 -33.76 -13.42 17.45
N LYS A 95 -34.33 -13.58 16.25
CA LYS A 95 -33.90 -12.91 15.01
C LYS A 95 -33.86 -11.40 15.24
N GLY A 96 -32.80 -10.90 15.87
CA GLY A 96 -32.29 -9.58 15.59
C GLY A 96 -31.71 -9.68 14.19
N SER A 97 -32.45 -9.14 13.21
CA SER A 97 -31.85 -8.76 11.93
C SER A 97 -30.75 -7.76 12.27
N CYS A 98 -29.54 -8.26 12.46
CA CYS A 98 -28.34 -7.47 12.24
C CYS A 98 -28.34 -7.22 10.74
N SER A 99 -29.10 -6.22 10.31
CA SER A 99 -28.79 -5.48 9.11
C SER A 99 -27.34 -5.03 9.30
N MET A 100 -26.40 -5.84 8.80
CA MET A 100 -25.07 -5.38 8.49
C MET A 100 -25.31 -4.28 7.48
N THR A 101 -25.38 -3.05 7.98
CA THR A 101 -24.99 -1.91 7.17
C THR A 101 -23.53 -2.16 6.85
N GLU A 102 -23.32 -2.93 5.77
CA GLU A 102 -22.14 -2.80 4.93
C GLU A 102 -22.10 -1.32 4.60
N GLU A 103 -21.41 -0.54 5.43
CA GLU A 103 -20.84 0.71 4.96
C GLU A 103 -20.05 0.30 3.73
N VAL A 104 -20.58 0.63 2.56
CA VAL A 104 -19.90 0.45 1.29
C VAL A 104 -18.68 1.36 1.40
N ARG A 105 -17.58 0.76 1.87
CA ARG A 105 -16.30 1.46 2.02
C ARG A 105 -15.77 1.68 0.62
N SER A 106 -16.01 2.89 0.16
CA SER A 106 -15.51 3.35 -1.13
C SER A 106 -14.02 3.63 -0.96
N TYR A 107 -13.20 2.72 -1.48
CA TYR A 107 -11.75 2.88 -1.56
C TYR A 107 -11.32 3.79 -2.72
N SER A 108 -12.17 4.74 -3.10
CA SER A 108 -11.95 5.62 -4.25
C SER A 108 -10.83 6.61 -3.97
N LEU A 109 -10.01 6.84 -4.99
CA LEU A 109 -8.94 7.83 -4.94
C LEU A 109 -9.55 9.25 -4.88
N PRO A 110 -9.16 10.10 -3.92
CA PRO A 110 -9.59 11.49 -3.89
C PRO A 110 -8.94 12.28 -5.02
N ASP A 111 -9.55 13.41 -5.39
CA ASP A 111 -9.01 14.32 -6.41
C ASP A 111 -7.66 14.92 -5.99
N GLU A 112 -7.45 15.11 -4.68
CA GLU A 112 -6.22 15.63 -4.09
C GLU A 112 -5.64 14.61 -3.09
N LEU A 113 -4.35 14.30 -3.26
CA LEU A 113 -3.58 13.43 -2.37
C LEU A 113 -2.61 14.24 -1.53
N GLU A 114 -2.28 13.75 -0.35
CA GLU A 114 -1.21 14.29 0.48
C GLU A 114 0.12 14.29 -0.29
N PRO A 115 1.02 15.26 -0.07
CA PRO A 115 2.25 15.39 -0.87
C PRO A 115 3.12 14.12 -0.93
N ASP A 116 3.18 13.37 0.17
CA ASP A 116 3.96 12.13 0.24
C ASP A 116 3.27 11.02 -0.59
N LEU A 117 1.95 10.85 -0.48
CA LEU A 117 1.19 9.88 -1.29
C LEU A 117 1.14 10.27 -2.78
N SER A 118 1.00 11.56 -3.07
CA SER A 118 1.05 12.09 -4.44
C SER A 118 2.36 11.75 -5.13
N ARG A 119 3.49 11.74 -4.40
CA ARG A 119 4.79 11.34 -4.94
C ARG A 119 4.86 9.85 -5.25
N VAL A 120 4.34 9.00 -4.37
CA VAL A 120 4.25 7.55 -4.61
C VAL A 120 3.37 7.27 -5.84
N HIS A 121 2.22 7.94 -5.92
CA HIS A 121 1.29 7.79 -7.02
C HIS A 121 1.89 8.28 -8.35
N ALA A 122 2.59 9.41 -8.34
CA ALA A 122 3.30 9.92 -9.52
C ALA A 122 4.42 8.96 -9.96
N TYR A 123 5.19 8.43 -9.02
CA TYR A 123 6.22 7.42 -9.28
C TYR A 123 5.61 6.19 -9.96
N TRP A 124 4.55 5.61 -9.39
CA TRP A 124 3.85 4.46 -9.96
C TRP A 124 3.27 4.74 -11.35
N ASN A 125 2.67 5.91 -11.57
CA ASN A 125 2.19 6.30 -12.90
C ASN A 125 3.33 6.43 -13.92
N GLY A 126 4.51 6.87 -13.50
CA GLY A 126 5.71 6.93 -14.34
C GLY A 126 6.27 5.58 -14.76
N LEU A 127 5.90 4.50 -14.08
CA LEU A 127 6.30 3.12 -14.44
C LEU A 127 5.42 2.50 -15.52
N LYS A 128 4.27 3.10 -15.84
CA LYS A 128 3.35 2.54 -16.83
C LYS A 128 3.99 2.52 -18.22
N ARG A 129 3.90 1.37 -18.90
CA ARG A 129 4.45 1.17 -20.25
C ARG A 129 3.33 1.12 -21.28
N GLY A 130 3.40 1.97 -22.30
CA GLY A 130 2.47 1.96 -23.43
C GLY A 130 1.03 2.21 -23.00
N ALA A 131 0.12 1.31 -23.38
CA ALA A 131 -1.31 1.39 -23.08
C ALA A 131 -1.74 0.61 -21.82
N ASN A 132 -0.78 0.17 -20.99
CA ASN A 132 -1.11 -0.57 -19.77
C ASN A 132 -1.48 0.38 -18.63
N ASP A 133 -2.62 0.12 -17.99
CA ASP A 133 -3.09 0.92 -16.85
C ASP A 133 -2.39 0.57 -15.53
N VAL A 134 -1.72 -0.59 -15.48
CA VAL A 134 -1.01 -1.11 -14.31
C VAL A 134 0.46 -1.38 -14.71
N PRO A 135 1.45 -0.85 -13.97
CA PRO A 135 2.86 -1.10 -14.25
C PRO A 135 3.28 -2.50 -13.78
N PHE A 136 4.39 -3.00 -14.32
CA PHE A 136 4.96 -4.27 -13.91
C PHE A 136 5.71 -4.13 -12.57
N TRP A 137 5.68 -5.16 -11.73
CA TRP A 137 6.36 -5.09 -10.44
C TRP A 137 7.89 -5.07 -10.56
N ASP A 138 8.45 -5.64 -11.64
CA ASP A 138 9.91 -5.69 -11.90
C ASP A 138 10.53 -4.32 -12.23
N ASP A 139 9.70 -3.38 -12.67
CA ASP A 139 10.03 -1.96 -12.88
C ASP A 139 10.19 -1.18 -11.58
N VAL A 140 9.64 -1.69 -10.48
CA VAL A 140 9.72 -1.01 -9.20
C VAL A 140 11.16 -1.09 -8.67
N LYS A 141 11.71 0.07 -8.31
CA LYS A 141 13.06 0.24 -7.76
C LYS A 141 12.96 0.95 -6.42
N PHE A 142 13.14 0.19 -5.35
CA PHE A 142 13.23 0.75 -4.00
C PHE A 142 14.69 0.96 -3.60
N SER A 143 15.10 2.23 -3.50
CA SER A 143 16.24 2.54 -2.64
C SER A 143 15.75 2.66 -1.22
N LEU A 144 16.21 1.74 -0.35
CA LEU A 144 15.94 1.74 1.09
C LEU A 144 16.32 3.06 1.78
N ARG A 145 17.21 3.86 1.16
CA ARG A 145 17.63 5.17 1.66
C ARG A 145 16.67 6.30 1.29
N SER A 146 15.83 6.09 0.28
CA SER A 146 14.85 7.10 -0.14
C SER A 146 13.79 7.29 0.95
N ARG A 147 13.37 8.53 1.17
CA ARG A 147 12.27 8.85 2.10
C ARG A 147 10.98 8.12 1.70
N LEU A 148 10.74 7.97 0.40
CA LEU A 148 9.61 7.21 -0.15
C LEU A 148 9.62 5.75 0.34
N ALA A 149 10.75 5.06 0.25
CA ALA A 149 10.87 3.67 0.69
C ALA A 149 10.60 3.49 2.19
N ARG A 150 11.02 4.46 3.02
CA ARG A 150 10.87 4.38 4.48
C ARG A 150 9.40 4.33 4.96
N GLN A 151 8.49 4.91 4.18
CA GLN A 151 7.05 4.98 4.46
C GLN A 151 6.22 4.07 3.54
N SER A 152 6.89 3.25 2.73
CA SER A 152 6.24 2.35 1.78
C SER A 152 6.35 0.89 2.23
N MET A 153 5.51 0.05 1.64
CA MET A 153 5.50 -1.38 1.82
C MET A 153 5.23 -2.08 0.49
N LEU A 154 5.83 -3.24 0.28
CA LEU A 154 5.47 -4.16 -0.78
C LEU A 154 4.77 -5.36 -0.18
N ILE A 155 3.67 -5.75 -0.80
CA ILE A 155 2.84 -6.85 -0.37
C ILE A 155 2.71 -7.84 -1.53
N ASP A 156 3.14 -9.07 -1.31
CA ASP A 156 2.91 -10.18 -2.24
C ASP A 156 1.45 -10.61 -2.19
N VAL A 157 0.92 -10.95 -3.37
CA VAL A 157 -0.40 -11.51 -3.56
C VAL A 157 -0.27 -12.99 -3.95
N LEU A 158 -0.68 -13.88 -3.05
CA LEU A 158 -0.72 -15.33 -3.29
C LEU A 158 -2.17 -15.75 -3.49
N GLU A 159 -2.51 -16.42 -4.59
CA GLU A 159 -3.92 -16.67 -4.97
C GLU A 159 -4.55 -17.93 -4.35
N THR A 160 -3.77 -18.95 -4.00
CA THR A 160 -4.31 -20.26 -3.62
C THR A 160 -3.86 -20.71 -2.23
N PRO A 161 -4.60 -20.38 -1.15
CA PRO A 161 -5.73 -19.44 -1.09
C PRO A 161 -5.27 -17.98 -1.14
N LEU A 162 -6.21 -17.04 -1.36
CA LEU A 162 -5.90 -15.61 -1.41
C LEU A 162 -5.29 -15.15 -0.07
N ARG A 163 -3.98 -14.90 -0.06
CA ARG A 163 -3.21 -14.47 1.10
C ARG A 163 -2.27 -13.34 0.71
N PHE A 164 -1.96 -12.51 1.69
CA PHE A 164 -1.10 -11.35 1.53
C PHE A 164 0.10 -11.51 2.44
N ARG A 165 1.30 -11.31 1.92
CA ARG A 165 2.55 -11.36 2.69
C ARG A 165 3.30 -10.06 2.51
N PHE A 166 3.84 -9.52 3.58
CA PHE A 166 4.76 -8.40 3.47
C PHE A 166 6.09 -8.86 2.88
N ASP A 167 6.43 -8.38 1.69
CA ASP A 167 7.74 -8.65 1.07
C ASP A 167 8.78 -7.64 1.58
N LEU A 168 8.43 -6.36 1.55
CA LEU A 168 9.27 -5.27 2.02
C LEU A 168 8.47 -4.28 2.87
N ILE A 169 9.05 -3.81 3.96
CA ILE A 169 8.44 -2.78 4.80
C ILE A 169 9.49 -1.70 5.08
N GLY A 170 9.09 -0.45 4.89
CA GLY A 170 9.92 0.71 5.17
C GLY A 170 10.29 0.83 6.66
N ALA A 171 11.45 1.45 6.90
CA ALA A 171 11.99 1.61 8.25
C ALA A 171 11.03 2.35 9.20
N ASP A 172 10.32 3.37 8.73
CA ASP A 172 9.41 4.16 9.58
C ASP A 172 8.18 3.33 10.00
N LEU A 173 7.70 2.45 9.12
CA LEU A 173 6.60 1.53 9.43
C LEU A 173 7.04 0.44 10.41
N THR A 174 8.27 -0.06 10.26
CA THR A 174 8.86 -1.05 11.16
C THR A 174 9.05 -0.49 12.57
N GLU A 175 9.58 0.74 12.66
CA GLU A 175 9.73 1.47 13.92
C GLU A 175 8.37 1.71 14.58
N TRP A 176 7.38 2.15 13.79
CA TRP A 176 6.03 2.41 14.29
C TRP A 176 5.38 1.14 14.86
N TYR A 177 5.53 0.00 14.18
CA TYR A 177 4.92 -1.27 14.61
C TYR A 177 5.64 -1.95 15.78
N GLY A 178 6.80 -1.43 16.20
CA GLY A 178 7.55 -1.96 17.33
C GLY A 178 8.25 -3.30 17.06
N GLY A 179 8.50 -3.65 15.79
CA GLY A 179 9.21 -4.89 15.45
C GLY A 179 9.22 -5.25 13.97
N THR A 180 10.01 -6.26 13.62
CA THR A 180 10.12 -6.75 12.24
C THR A 180 8.88 -7.54 11.84
N ILE A 181 8.12 -6.96 10.92
CA ILE A 181 6.90 -7.55 10.33
C ILE A 181 7.09 -8.03 8.87
N GLY A 182 8.28 -7.82 8.29
CA GLY A 182 8.62 -8.35 6.97
C GLY A 182 8.52 -9.89 6.91
N ASN A 183 8.19 -10.41 5.74
CA ASN A 183 7.98 -11.82 5.41
C ASN A 183 6.82 -12.54 6.13
N LYS A 184 6.02 -11.82 6.93
CA LYS A 184 4.84 -12.40 7.59
C LYS A 184 3.58 -12.20 6.76
N PHE A 185 2.65 -13.14 6.88
CA PHE A 185 1.33 -12.97 6.28
C PHE A 185 0.49 -11.98 7.09
N LEU A 186 -0.34 -11.19 6.42
CA LEU A 186 -1.25 -10.24 7.08
C LEU A 186 -2.17 -10.94 8.10
N GLY A 187 -2.58 -12.19 7.84
CA GLY A 187 -3.40 -12.97 8.76
C GLY A 187 -2.66 -13.59 9.95
N GLU A 188 -1.33 -13.49 10.01
CA GLU A 188 -0.50 -13.99 11.13
C GLU A 188 -0.14 -12.89 12.13
N ILE A 189 -0.35 -11.63 11.74
CA ILE A 189 -0.04 -10.47 12.56
C ILE A 189 -1.35 -9.98 13.18
N ASP A 190 -1.30 -9.58 14.45
CA ASP A 190 -2.41 -8.87 15.09
C ASP A 190 -2.47 -7.45 14.51
N LEU A 191 -3.23 -7.28 13.43
CA LEU A 191 -3.31 -6.03 12.66
C LEU A 191 -4.02 -4.94 13.47
N HIS A 192 -3.26 -3.95 13.91
CA HIS A 192 -3.77 -2.66 14.39
C HIS A 192 -3.41 -1.56 13.38
N ALA A 193 -3.82 -0.31 13.66
CA ALA A 193 -3.35 0.85 12.90
C ALA A 193 -1.83 0.78 12.69
N PRO A 194 -1.25 1.26 11.57
CA PRO A 194 -1.93 1.75 10.38
C PRO A 194 -2.34 0.62 9.40
N PHE A 195 -2.46 -0.63 9.85
CA PHE A 195 -2.83 -1.78 9.02
C PHE A 195 -4.23 -2.32 9.33
N ASP A 196 -5.03 -1.60 10.12
CA ASP A 196 -6.45 -1.90 10.20
C ASP A 196 -7.06 -1.86 8.79
N GLU A 197 -7.87 -2.86 8.50
CA GLU A 197 -8.58 -3.03 7.22
C GLU A 197 -7.67 -3.21 5.99
N LEU A 198 -6.37 -3.41 6.20
CA LEU A 198 -5.42 -3.57 5.10
C LEU A 198 -5.81 -4.75 4.20
N THR A 199 -6.22 -5.87 4.78
CA THR A 199 -6.68 -7.06 4.03
C THR A 199 -7.84 -6.73 3.08
N LEU A 200 -8.83 -5.96 3.55
CA LEU A 200 -10.00 -5.57 2.75
C LEU A 200 -9.61 -4.62 1.62
N GLN A 201 -8.73 -3.66 1.91
CA GLN A 201 -8.22 -2.75 0.88
C GLN A 201 -7.39 -3.49 -0.17
N CYS A 202 -6.57 -4.46 0.24
CA CYS A 202 -5.80 -5.29 -0.69
C CYS A 202 -6.72 -6.07 -1.63
N GLN A 203 -7.80 -6.67 -1.12
CA GLN A 203 -8.81 -7.35 -1.93
C GLN A 203 -9.46 -6.40 -2.94
N ALA A 204 -9.94 -5.24 -2.49
CA ALA A 204 -10.54 -4.23 -3.37
C ALA A 204 -9.57 -3.75 -4.47
N THR A 205 -8.27 -3.63 -4.15
CA THR A 205 -7.23 -3.22 -5.12
C THR A 205 -7.02 -4.27 -6.19
N ILE A 206 -7.04 -5.56 -5.82
CA ILE A 206 -6.89 -6.67 -6.77
C ILE A 206 -8.12 -6.76 -7.67
N GLU A 207 -9.31 -6.74 -7.08
CA GLU A 207 -10.57 -6.89 -7.80
C GLU A 207 -10.80 -5.72 -8.78
N GLY A 208 -10.46 -4.50 -8.36
CA GLY A 208 -10.60 -3.31 -9.19
C GLY A 208 -9.46 -3.10 -10.20
N GLY A 209 -8.28 -3.69 -9.95
CA GLY A 209 -7.07 -3.44 -10.73
C GLY A 209 -6.68 -1.97 -10.82
N ALA A 210 -7.04 -1.17 -9.82
CA ALA A 210 -6.83 0.27 -9.78
C ALA A 210 -6.31 0.71 -8.40
N PRO A 211 -5.64 1.87 -8.31
CA PRO A 211 -5.26 2.47 -7.03
C PRO A 211 -6.43 2.57 -6.05
N THR A 212 -6.18 2.24 -4.78
CA THR A 212 -7.16 2.39 -3.70
C THR A 212 -6.64 3.29 -2.61
N TYR A 213 -7.52 4.12 -2.07
CA TYR A 213 -7.21 5.05 -0.99
C TYR A 213 -8.03 4.71 0.26
N TYR A 214 -7.38 4.80 1.41
CA TYR A 214 -7.99 4.61 2.72
C TYR A 214 -7.59 5.76 3.64
N TYR A 215 -8.58 6.26 4.37
CA TYR A 215 -8.43 7.37 5.29
C TYR A 215 -9.06 7.01 6.63
N GLN A 216 -8.27 7.06 7.69
CA GLN A 216 -8.75 6.81 9.04
C GLN A 216 -8.47 8.04 9.91
N THR A 217 -9.53 8.69 10.37
CA THR A 217 -9.45 9.66 11.47
C THR A 217 -9.54 8.92 12.79
N THR A 218 -8.64 9.15 13.74
CA THR A 218 -8.86 8.67 15.10
C THR A 218 -9.79 9.65 15.81
N SER A 219 -11.09 9.32 15.88
CA SER A 219 -12.06 10.10 16.67
C SER A 219 -11.97 9.80 18.17
N ARG A 220 -10.97 9.01 18.61
CA ARG A 220 -10.93 8.52 19.99
C ARG A 220 -10.34 9.59 20.91
N LYS A 221 -11.26 10.36 21.49
CA LYS A 221 -11.02 11.33 22.57
C LYS A 221 -10.47 10.59 23.80
N GLY A 222 -9.15 10.41 23.91
CA GLY A 222 -8.53 9.84 25.11
C GLY A 222 -7.11 9.28 24.97
N ASP A 223 -6.69 8.80 23.80
CA ASP A 223 -5.35 8.24 23.60
C ASP A 223 -4.40 9.29 23.02
N THR A 224 -3.59 9.91 23.87
CA THR A 224 -2.55 10.88 23.47
C THR A 224 -1.31 10.24 22.85
N GLU A 225 -1.20 8.91 22.87
CA GLU A 225 0.01 8.20 22.47
C GLU A 225 0.04 7.83 20.97
N HIS A 226 -1.12 7.82 20.31
CA HIS A 226 -1.25 7.42 18.90
C HIS A 226 -1.53 8.62 17.98
N PRO A 227 -1.04 8.61 16.73
CA PRO A 227 -1.31 9.69 15.77
C PRO A 227 -2.81 9.90 15.56
N ALA A 228 -3.23 11.15 15.32
CA ALA A 228 -4.65 11.54 15.20
C ALA A 228 -5.37 10.96 13.97
N GLY A 229 -4.66 10.22 13.14
CA GLY A 229 -5.17 9.58 11.95
C GLY A 229 -4.02 9.14 11.07
N TYR A 230 -4.36 8.41 10.02
CA TYR A 230 -3.43 8.07 8.97
C TYR A 230 -4.17 7.88 7.66
N THR A 231 -3.43 7.99 6.57
CA THR A 231 -3.91 7.81 5.21
C THR A 231 -3.03 6.78 4.53
N ARG A 232 -3.63 5.94 3.69
CA ARG A 232 -2.97 4.80 3.07
C ARG A 232 -3.39 4.66 1.63
N LEU A 233 -2.41 4.57 0.75
CA LEU A 233 -2.59 4.33 -0.69
C LEU A 233 -2.05 2.93 -1.02
N LEU A 234 -2.83 2.10 -1.71
CA LEU A 234 -2.34 0.87 -2.34
C LEU A 234 -2.41 0.99 -3.85
N LEU A 235 -1.38 0.50 -4.51
CA LEU A 235 -1.17 0.61 -5.95
C LEU A 235 -0.90 -0.80 -6.51
N PRO A 236 -1.71 -1.28 -7.46
CA PRO A 236 -1.52 -2.63 -8.01
C PRO A 236 -0.26 -2.68 -8.86
N LEU A 237 0.43 -3.81 -8.85
CA LEU A 237 1.57 -4.10 -9.71
C LEU A 237 1.34 -5.43 -10.43
N TRP A 238 1.52 -5.40 -11.75
CA TRP A 238 1.26 -6.53 -12.63
C TRP A 238 2.45 -7.50 -12.65
N GLY A 239 2.17 -8.79 -12.65
CA GLY A 239 3.14 -9.87 -12.74
C GLY A 239 2.47 -11.20 -13.08
N ASN A 240 3.14 -12.03 -13.87
CA ASN A 240 2.65 -13.38 -14.22
C ASN A 240 1.18 -13.42 -14.74
N GLY A 241 0.74 -12.39 -15.45
CA GLY A 241 -0.61 -12.29 -16.03
C GLY A 241 -1.72 -11.88 -15.05
N ARG A 242 -1.37 -11.39 -13.86
CA ARG A 242 -2.30 -10.92 -12.82
C ARG A 242 -1.68 -9.80 -11.98
N ILE A 243 -2.37 -9.37 -10.94
CA ILE A 243 -1.78 -8.52 -9.90
C ILE A 243 -1.04 -9.43 -8.92
N GLU A 244 0.29 -9.36 -8.96
CA GLU A 244 1.18 -10.22 -8.18
C GLU A 244 1.72 -9.53 -6.93
N MET A 245 1.83 -8.20 -6.97
CA MET A 245 2.29 -7.39 -5.85
C MET A 245 1.45 -6.12 -5.71
N LEU A 246 1.43 -5.56 -4.51
CA LEU A 246 0.86 -4.26 -4.21
C LEU A 246 1.94 -3.36 -3.62
N LEU A 247 2.03 -2.13 -4.13
CA LEU A 247 2.80 -1.06 -3.51
C LEU A 247 1.90 -0.25 -2.59
N GLY A 248 2.15 -0.33 -1.29
CA GLY A 248 1.51 0.51 -0.28
C GLY A 248 2.37 1.68 0.16
N SER A 249 1.74 2.80 0.50
CA SER A 249 2.38 3.89 1.25
C SER A 249 1.43 4.48 2.27
N ILE A 250 1.97 4.90 3.41
CA ILE A 250 1.21 5.39 4.56
C ILE A 250 1.74 6.75 4.98
N VAL A 251 0.83 7.69 5.21
CA VAL A 251 1.12 9.00 5.80
C VAL A 251 0.35 9.12 7.09
N PHE A 252 1.07 9.33 8.19
CA PHE A 252 0.45 9.63 9.48
C PHE A 252 0.06 11.10 9.52
N ASP A 253 -1.15 11.38 10.01
CA ASP A 253 -1.54 12.75 10.28
C ASP A 253 -0.60 13.32 11.36
N LYS A 254 0.04 14.45 11.05
CA LYS A 254 0.84 15.19 12.00
C LYS A 254 -0.13 15.95 12.91
N ALA A 255 -0.87 15.23 13.76
CA ALA A 255 -1.38 15.86 14.95
C ALA A 255 -0.19 16.27 15.80
N ALA A 256 0.12 17.56 15.71
CA ALA A 256 0.91 18.35 16.62
C ALA A 256 1.78 17.51 17.57
N ARG A 257 2.95 17.05 17.09
CA ARG A 257 4.09 16.81 17.98
C ARG A 257 4.46 18.16 18.62
N LYS A 258 3.62 18.65 19.53
CA LYS A 258 3.89 19.78 20.41
C LYS A 258 4.79 19.23 21.51
N ASN A 259 6.09 19.50 21.35
CA ASN A 259 7.04 19.75 22.43
C ASN A 259 7.16 18.65 23.50
N SER A 260 8.02 17.67 23.24
CA SER A 260 8.85 17.08 24.30
C SER A 260 10.29 17.43 23.95
N GLY A 261 10.67 18.67 24.30
CA GLY A 261 12.06 19.10 24.43
C GLY A 261 12.58 18.82 25.83
#